data_AF-A0A8B8M263-F1
#
_entry.id   AF-A0A8B8M263-F1
#
_cell.length_a   1.000
_cell.length_b   1.000
_cell.length_c   1.000
_cell.angle_alpha   90.00
_cell.angle_beta   90.00
_cell.angle_gamma   90.00
#
_symmetry.space_group_name_H-M   'P 1'
#
loop_
_entity.id
_entity.type
_entity.pdbx_description
1 polymer ?
#
loop_
_entity_poly.entity_id
_entity_poly.type
_entity_poly.pdbx_seq_one_letter_code
_entity_poly.pdbx_strand_id
1 'polypeptide(L)'
;MEMEKREDLNSILPFLPLLIRSSNLYWPSQAVEILRELASGRVDSVEHLLDAISHIRNALSLSSQFCSSSALHGYALFLNDVMSEEESKQFLNEVVPAFGNLLLRLPSLLEAHYENADRVIDGDGATVRTGLRILDSQEAGIVFLSQELIAALLACSVFCLFPVNDRSVRHLPLINFDGLFASMYDDYHENLAQKMLTFGALLLYLYANLSSGLIEDQTSGAVEVDFANKYLGGGALRRGCVQEEIRFMVSPELIAGMLFLPAMADNEAIEIVGVERFSSYTGYASSFKFNGDYVDKRDVDALGRWKTRIVAIDALCSPGMRQYSTNFLLREINKAFCGFLYQSNCQQYQKILQENGCSSVLSGAATLTSMETSEIKTSNHEIRNSQNDYDMMDQDNNNIGVATGNWGCGAFGGDPEVKTIIQWLAASQALRPFIAYYTFGLEALLNLDEVAHWILTQRWTIGDLWNMLIEYSTKRSKGETNVGFLRWLLPSIYSQGTGMDLAKRP
;
A
#
# COMPACT_ATOMS: atom_id res chain seq x y z
N MET A 1 -7.55 -20.10 -23.50
CA MET A 1 -6.28 -20.69 -23.04
C MET A 1 -6.62 -21.56 -21.85
N GLU A 2 -6.09 -22.78 -21.73
CA GLU A 2 -6.33 -23.62 -20.56
C GLU A 2 -5.73 -22.95 -19.31
N MET A 3 -6.51 -22.79 -18.24
CA MET A 3 -6.08 -22.10 -17.01
C MET A 3 -4.85 -22.72 -16.35
N GLU A 4 -4.68 -24.05 -16.45
CA GLU A 4 -3.51 -24.75 -15.88
C GLU A 4 -2.19 -24.32 -16.55
N LYS A 5 -2.24 -23.71 -17.74
CA LYS A 5 -1.07 -23.22 -18.47
C LYS A 5 -0.77 -21.75 -18.20
N ARG A 6 -1.60 -21.05 -17.43
CA ARG A 6 -1.41 -19.64 -17.07
C ARG A 6 -0.36 -19.51 -15.97
N GLU A 7 0.83 -19.00 -16.33
CA GLU A 7 1.93 -18.77 -15.40
C GLU A 7 1.56 -17.80 -14.26
N ASP A 8 0.76 -16.77 -14.57
CA ASP A 8 0.27 -15.80 -13.60
C ASP A 8 -0.60 -16.48 -12.53
N LEU A 9 -1.63 -17.24 -12.92
CA LEU A 9 -2.42 -18.04 -11.98
C LEU A 9 -1.56 -19.05 -11.21
N ASN A 10 -0.67 -19.77 -11.89
CA ASN A 10 0.18 -20.78 -11.25
C ASN A 10 1.10 -20.18 -10.17
N SER A 11 1.51 -18.91 -10.30
CA SER A 11 2.33 -18.23 -9.30
C SER A 11 1.62 -18.01 -7.97
N ILE A 12 0.30 -17.75 -8.01
CA ILE A 12 -0.50 -17.37 -6.84
C ILE A 12 -1.37 -18.51 -6.31
N LEU A 13 -1.71 -19.51 -7.15
CA LEU A 13 -2.58 -20.63 -6.81
C LEU A 13 -2.20 -21.35 -5.49
N PRO A 14 -0.90 -21.61 -5.17
CA PRO A 14 -0.53 -22.22 -3.89
C PRO A 14 -0.95 -21.43 -2.65
N PHE A 15 -1.24 -20.14 -2.82
CA PHE A 15 -1.66 -19.21 -1.77
C PHE A 15 -3.16 -18.88 -1.81
N LEU A 16 -3.93 -19.53 -2.68
CA LEU A 16 -5.37 -19.40 -2.76
C LEU A 16 -6.05 -20.61 -2.10
N PRO A 17 -7.27 -20.45 -1.53
CA PRO A 17 -7.98 -21.54 -0.87
C PRO A 17 -8.75 -22.42 -1.87
N LEU A 18 -8.21 -22.60 -3.08
CA LEU A 18 -8.86 -23.27 -4.20
C LEU A 18 -7.96 -24.34 -4.79
N LEU A 19 -8.60 -25.34 -5.38
CA LEU A 19 -7.93 -26.38 -6.16
C LEU A 19 -8.22 -26.13 -7.65
N ILE A 20 -7.30 -26.59 -8.51
CA ILE A 20 -7.50 -26.61 -9.96
C ILE A 20 -7.66 -28.03 -10.46
N ARG A 21 -8.67 -28.29 -11.29
CA ARG A 21 -8.86 -29.57 -11.97
C ARG A 21 -9.58 -29.36 -13.29
N SER A 22 -9.02 -29.93 -14.35
CA SER A 22 -9.60 -29.84 -15.70
C SER A 22 -9.82 -28.39 -16.12
N SER A 23 -8.84 -27.52 -15.83
CA SER A 23 -8.89 -26.07 -16.08
C SER A 23 -10.00 -25.29 -15.38
N ASN A 24 -10.65 -25.83 -14.35
CA ASN A 24 -11.59 -25.07 -13.51
C ASN A 24 -11.06 -24.96 -12.08
N LEU A 25 -11.30 -23.82 -11.45
CA LEU A 25 -11.07 -23.60 -10.03
C LEU A 25 -12.27 -24.12 -9.24
N TYR A 26 -12.03 -24.71 -8.08
CA TYR A 26 -13.10 -25.19 -7.22
C TYR A 26 -12.69 -25.30 -5.75
N TRP A 27 -13.70 -25.22 -4.89
CA TRP A 27 -13.60 -25.57 -3.49
C TRP A 27 -13.73 -27.09 -3.30
N PRO A 28 -13.04 -27.71 -2.32
CA PRO A 28 -13.33 -29.09 -1.92
C PRO A 28 -14.82 -29.30 -1.62
N SER A 29 -15.37 -30.48 -1.94
CA SER A 29 -16.82 -30.72 -1.83
C SER A 29 -17.38 -30.50 -0.43
N GLN A 30 -16.62 -30.89 0.61
CA GLN A 30 -17.00 -30.63 2.00
C GLN A 30 -17.04 -29.13 2.31
N ALA A 31 -16.10 -28.34 1.79
CA ALA A 31 -16.11 -26.88 1.96
C ALA A 31 -17.34 -26.26 1.27
N VAL A 32 -17.71 -26.74 0.07
CA VAL A 32 -18.92 -26.25 -0.64
C VAL A 32 -20.20 -26.48 0.17
N GLU A 33 -20.34 -27.62 0.83
CA GLU A 33 -21.52 -27.92 1.67
C GLU A 33 -21.65 -26.93 2.82
N ILE A 34 -20.55 -26.63 3.51
CA ILE A 34 -20.52 -25.68 4.63
C ILE A 34 -20.71 -24.25 4.13
N LEU A 35 -20.08 -23.85 3.02
CA LEU A 35 -20.29 -22.54 2.42
C LEU A 35 -21.76 -22.32 2.00
N ARG A 36 -22.46 -23.36 1.54
CA ARG A 36 -23.92 -23.30 1.28
C ARG A 36 -24.73 -23.15 2.56
N GLU A 37 -24.27 -23.72 3.67
CA GLU A 37 -24.88 -23.52 4.98
C GLU A 37 -24.74 -22.06 5.43
N LEU A 38 -23.53 -21.49 5.36
CA LEU A 38 -23.28 -20.07 5.62
C LEU A 38 -24.18 -19.19 4.74
N ALA A 39 -24.17 -19.43 3.43
CA ALA A 39 -24.94 -18.68 2.43
C ALA A 39 -26.46 -18.73 2.63
N SER A 40 -26.95 -19.78 3.29
CA SER A 40 -28.38 -19.97 3.58
C SER A 40 -28.87 -19.29 4.85
N GLY A 41 -27.98 -18.65 5.63
CA GLY A 41 -28.34 -18.03 6.91
C GLY A 41 -28.72 -19.02 8.00
N ARG A 42 -28.22 -20.26 7.92
CA ARG A 42 -28.48 -21.31 8.92
C ARG A 42 -27.53 -21.26 10.13
N VAL A 43 -26.60 -20.32 10.15
CA VAL A 43 -25.69 -20.06 11.27
C VAL A 43 -26.31 -19.00 12.17
N ASP A 44 -26.88 -19.43 13.30
CA ASP A 44 -27.64 -18.60 14.25
C ASP A 44 -26.86 -18.22 15.52
N SER A 45 -25.61 -18.68 15.65
CA SER A 45 -24.73 -18.37 16.77
C SER A 45 -23.28 -18.19 16.34
N VAL A 46 -22.51 -17.50 17.20
CA VAL A 46 -21.07 -17.33 17.00
C VAL A 46 -20.34 -18.68 17.04
N GLU A 47 -20.75 -19.59 17.93
CA GLU A 47 -20.18 -20.93 18.03
C GLU A 47 -20.40 -21.73 16.74
N HIS A 48 -21.61 -21.69 16.19
CA HIS A 48 -21.90 -22.34 14.91
C HIS A 48 -21.07 -21.77 13.76
N LEU A 49 -20.82 -20.45 13.74
CA LEU A 49 -19.94 -19.82 12.75
C LEU A 49 -18.50 -20.33 12.87
N LEU A 50 -17.96 -20.37 14.08
CA LEU A 50 -16.58 -20.79 14.33
C LEU A 50 -16.38 -22.28 14.03
N ASP A 51 -17.38 -23.12 14.29
CA ASP A 51 -17.39 -24.53 13.89
C ASP A 51 -17.41 -24.66 12.37
N ALA A 52 -18.24 -23.89 11.67
CA ALA A 52 -18.28 -23.87 10.21
C ALA A 52 -16.93 -23.45 9.60
N ILE A 53 -16.31 -22.38 10.12
CA ILE A 53 -14.96 -21.94 9.70
C ILE A 53 -13.93 -23.06 9.92
N SER A 54 -13.97 -23.71 11.08
CA SER A 54 -13.07 -24.82 11.40
C SER A 54 -13.25 -26.01 10.46
N HIS A 55 -14.49 -26.35 10.10
CA HIS A 55 -14.78 -27.40 9.14
C HIS A 55 -14.32 -27.06 7.72
N ILE A 56 -14.48 -25.81 7.26
CA ILE A 56 -13.96 -25.37 5.95
C ILE A 56 -12.43 -25.49 5.94
N ARG A 57 -11.76 -25.02 7.00
CA ARG A 57 -10.30 -25.12 7.13
C ARG A 57 -9.82 -26.57 7.15
N ASN A 58 -10.54 -27.48 7.80
CA ASN A 58 -10.24 -28.90 7.78
C ASN A 58 -10.37 -29.48 6.35
N ALA A 59 -11.41 -29.10 5.61
CA ALA A 59 -11.60 -29.52 4.21
C ALA A 59 -10.47 -29.03 3.30
N LEU A 60 -9.84 -27.89 3.63
CA LEU A 60 -8.66 -27.34 2.93
C LEU A 60 -7.32 -27.88 3.45
N SER A 61 -7.32 -28.79 4.43
CA SER A 61 -6.10 -29.27 5.11
C SER A 61 -5.28 -28.16 5.79
N LEU A 62 -5.96 -27.13 6.32
CA LEU A 62 -5.37 -25.97 6.99
C LEU A 62 -5.43 -26.05 8.53
N SER A 63 -5.89 -27.17 9.08
CA SER A 63 -6.17 -27.33 10.52
C SER A 63 -5.00 -26.99 11.45
N SER A 64 -3.77 -27.30 11.04
CA SER A 64 -2.55 -26.99 11.79
C SER A 64 -1.97 -25.60 11.53
N GLN A 65 -2.59 -24.80 10.65
CA GLN A 65 -2.03 -23.55 10.12
C GLN A 65 -2.56 -22.28 10.81
N PHE A 66 -3.28 -22.38 11.93
CA PHE A 66 -3.52 -21.18 12.75
C PHE A 66 -2.18 -20.73 13.34
N CYS A 67 -1.80 -19.48 13.12
CA CYS A 67 -0.56 -18.95 13.68
C CYS A 67 -0.63 -18.83 15.22
N SER A 68 -1.83 -18.80 15.80
CA SER A 68 -2.06 -18.82 17.26
C SER A 68 -3.29 -19.63 17.66
N SER A 69 -3.17 -20.43 18.73
CA SER A 69 -4.27 -21.20 19.33
C SER A 69 -5.38 -20.32 19.92
N SER A 70 -5.13 -19.03 20.15
CA SER A 70 -6.09 -18.08 20.68
C SER A 70 -6.95 -17.39 19.62
N ALA A 71 -6.68 -17.58 18.32
CA ALA A 71 -7.38 -16.86 17.25
C ALA A 71 -8.90 -17.05 17.28
N LEU A 72 -9.40 -18.28 17.47
CA LEU A 72 -10.85 -18.53 17.56
C LEU A 72 -11.46 -17.87 18.81
N HIS A 73 -10.74 -17.84 19.93
CA HIS A 73 -11.19 -17.18 21.15
C HIS A 73 -11.28 -15.66 20.96
N GLY A 74 -10.31 -15.06 20.25
CA GLY A 74 -10.33 -13.64 19.90
C GLY A 74 -11.45 -13.28 18.92
N TYR A 75 -11.77 -14.18 17.98
CA TYR A 75 -12.90 -14.00 17.08
C TYR A 75 -14.22 -14.06 17.86
N ALA A 76 -14.39 -15.06 18.75
CA ALA A 76 -15.56 -15.14 19.63
C ALA A 76 -15.71 -13.87 20.48
N LEU A 77 -14.62 -13.40 21.11
CA LEU A 77 -14.59 -12.17 21.89
C LEU A 77 -15.00 -10.95 21.06
N PHE A 78 -14.57 -10.85 19.81
CA PHE A 78 -14.98 -9.75 18.94
C PHE A 78 -16.50 -9.74 18.71
N LEU A 79 -17.08 -10.88 18.33
CA LEU A 79 -18.50 -10.96 18.00
C LEU A 79 -19.41 -10.93 19.25
N ASN A 80 -18.96 -11.45 20.39
CA ASN A 80 -19.78 -11.55 21.60
C ASN A 80 -19.62 -10.34 22.53
N ASP A 81 -18.41 -9.76 22.62
CA ASP A 81 -18.08 -8.79 23.67
C ASP A 81 -17.66 -7.40 23.14
N VAL A 82 -17.18 -7.31 21.88
CA VAL A 82 -16.76 -6.02 21.29
C VAL A 82 -17.86 -5.39 20.45
N MET A 83 -18.53 -6.17 19.61
CA MET A 83 -19.74 -5.73 18.89
C MET A 83 -20.91 -5.65 19.87
N SER A 84 -21.84 -4.72 19.62
CA SER A 84 -23.15 -4.76 20.29
C SER A 84 -23.94 -6.00 19.88
N GLU A 85 -24.94 -6.37 20.69
CA GLU A 85 -25.80 -7.53 20.40
C GLU A 85 -26.51 -7.36 19.05
N GLU A 86 -26.95 -6.14 18.72
CA GLU A 86 -27.57 -5.80 17.45
C GLU A 86 -26.61 -5.96 16.26
N GLU A 87 -25.39 -5.40 16.37
CA GLU A 87 -24.37 -5.50 15.31
C GLU A 87 -23.93 -6.95 15.10
N SER A 88 -23.75 -7.72 16.17
CA SER A 88 -23.39 -9.14 16.10
C SER A 88 -24.49 -9.97 15.42
N LYS A 89 -25.76 -9.73 15.76
CA LYS A 89 -26.90 -10.35 15.06
C LYS A 89 -26.96 -9.95 13.60
N GLN A 90 -26.70 -8.68 13.28
CA GLN A 90 -26.68 -8.22 11.89
C GLN A 90 -25.55 -8.90 11.12
N PHE A 91 -24.36 -9.00 11.72
CA PHE A 91 -23.23 -9.72 11.15
C PHE A 91 -23.58 -11.18 10.82
N LEU A 92 -24.17 -11.91 11.77
CA LEU A 92 -24.57 -13.31 11.56
C LEU A 92 -25.69 -13.48 10.52
N ASN A 93 -26.67 -12.57 10.49
CA ASN A 93 -27.86 -12.72 9.63
C ASN A 93 -27.68 -12.14 8.21
N GLU A 94 -26.79 -11.18 8.03
CA GLU A 94 -26.62 -10.47 6.75
C GLU A 94 -25.22 -10.70 6.16
N VAL A 95 -24.18 -10.45 6.95
CA VAL A 95 -22.78 -10.49 6.48
C VAL A 95 -22.32 -11.93 6.23
N VAL A 96 -22.56 -12.84 7.16
CA VAL A 96 -22.14 -14.25 7.01
C VAL A 96 -22.79 -14.91 5.78
N PRO A 97 -24.11 -14.74 5.51
CA PRO A 97 -24.71 -15.22 4.27
C PRO A 97 -24.16 -14.55 3.01
N ALA A 98 -23.91 -13.24 3.05
CA ALA A 98 -23.29 -12.54 1.92
C ALA A 98 -21.89 -13.10 1.63
N PHE A 99 -21.08 -13.31 2.66
CA PHE A 99 -19.76 -13.94 2.56
C PHE A 99 -19.86 -15.37 2.02
N GLY A 100 -20.79 -16.20 2.53
CA GLY A 100 -21.02 -17.54 2.00
C GLY A 100 -21.32 -17.53 0.51
N ASN A 101 -22.22 -16.65 0.04
CA ASN A 101 -22.55 -16.50 -1.38
C ASN A 101 -21.35 -16.01 -2.20
N LEU A 102 -20.59 -15.05 -1.68
CA LEU A 102 -19.43 -14.49 -2.36
C LEU A 102 -18.30 -15.53 -2.49
N LEU A 103 -18.03 -16.29 -1.44
CA LEU A 103 -17.05 -17.38 -1.44
C LEU A 103 -17.44 -18.51 -2.39
N LEU A 104 -18.73 -18.87 -2.47
CA LEU A 104 -19.22 -19.83 -3.47
C LEU A 104 -18.97 -19.35 -4.91
N ARG A 105 -18.96 -18.04 -5.14
CA ARG A 105 -18.66 -17.41 -6.44
C ARG A 105 -17.17 -17.16 -6.68
N LEU A 106 -16.31 -17.25 -5.66
CA LEU A 106 -14.87 -16.98 -5.80
C LEU A 106 -14.21 -17.73 -6.97
N PRO A 107 -14.46 -19.03 -7.21
CA PRO A 107 -13.85 -19.71 -8.35
C PRO A 107 -14.22 -19.07 -9.68
N SER A 108 -15.51 -18.80 -9.92
CA SER A 108 -15.95 -18.20 -11.18
C SER A 108 -15.55 -16.73 -11.30
N LEU A 109 -15.42 -16.00 -10.19
CA LEU A 109 -14.88 -14.63 -10.17
C LEU A 109 -13.41 -14.62 -10.61
N LEU A 110 -12.60 -15.58 -10.14
CA LEU A 110 -11.20 -15.72 -10.56
C LEU A 110 -11.09 -16.17 -12.02
N GLU A 111 -11.92 -17.13 -12.45
CA GLU A 111 -11.97 -17.56 -13.85
C GLU A 111 -12.30 -16.38 -14.77
N ALA A 112 -13.36 -15.62 -14.47
CA ALA A 112 -13.73 -14.41 -15.20
C ALA A 112 -12.64 -13.33 -15.15
N HIS A 113 -11.93 -13.20 -14.03
CA HIS A 113 -10.78 -12.31 -13.92
C HIS A 113 -9.71 -12.66 -14.95
N TYR A 114 -9.22 -13.91 -14.95
CA TYR A 114 -8.18 -14.31 -15.92
C TYR A 114 -8.66 -14.32 -17.36
N GLU A 115 -9.95 -14.52 -17.64
CA GLU A 115 -10.50 -14.39 -18.99
C GLU A 115 -10.41 -12.96 -19.54
N ASN A 116 -10.40 -11.95 -18.65
CA ASN A 116 -10.47 -10.54 -19.02
C ASN A 116 -9.20 -9.74 -18.67
N ALA A 117 -8.33 -10.26 -17.81
CA ALA A 117 -7.18 -9.54 -17.26
C ALA A 117 -6.23 -9.01 -18.35
N ASP A 118 -6.01 -9.76 -19.42
CA ASP A 118 -5.09 -9.32 -20.46
C ASP A 118 -5.71 -8.19 -21.31
N ARG A 119 -7.04 -8.05 -21.36
CA ARG A 119 -7.72 -7.07 -22.22
C ARG A 119 -7.80 -5.65 -21.65
N VAL A 120 -7.42 -5.44 -20.38
CA VAL A 120 -7.68 -4.19 -19.65
C VAL A 120 -6.93 -2.99 -20.25
N ILE A 121 -5.71 -3.21 -20.76
CA ILE A 121 -4.84 -2.13 -21.24
C ILE A 121 -4.79 -2.09 -22.77
N ASP A 122 -4.52 -3.22 -23.42
CA ASP A 122 -4.19 -3.28 -24.85
C ASP A 122 -5.31 -3.91 -25.72
N GLY A 123 -6.45 -4.30 -25.14
CA GLY A 123 -7.52 -4.99 -25.87
C GLY A 123 -7.11 -6.35 -26.46
N ASP A 124 -7.67 -6.73 -27.63
CA ASP A 124 -7.35 -7.99 -28.30
C ASP A 124 -5.96 -7.90 -28.97
N GLY A 125 -4.95 -8.50 -28.33
CA GLY A 125 -3.53 -8.42 -28.72
C GLY A 125 -2.58 -8.07 -27.57
N ALA A 126 -3.07 -8.08 -26.34
CA ALA A 126 -2.37 -7.52 -25.20
C ALA A 126 -1.02 -8.12 -24.86
N THR A 127 -0.09 -7.22 -24.60
CA THR A 127 1.29 -7.54 -24.21
C THR A 127 1.51 -7.43 -22.71
N VAL A 128 0.66 -6.67 -22.01
CA VAL A 128 0.75 -6.42 -20.58
C VAL A 128 -0.15 -7.39 -19.80
N ARG A 129 0.47 -8.26 -19.01
CA ARG A 129 -0.25 -9.16 -18.10
C ARG A 129 -0.73 -8.39 -16.88
N THR A 130 -2.04 -8.39 -16.64
CA THR A 130 -2.65 -7.76 -15.45
C THR A 130 -3.37 -8.73 -14.52
N GLY A 131 -3.27 -10.02 -14.83
CA GLY A 131 -3.83 -11.10 -14.03
C GLY A 131 -3.25 -11.12 -12.61
N LEU A 132 -4.04 -11.63 -11.67
CA LEU A 132 -3.62 -11.79 -10.29
C LEU A 132 -2.43 -12.77 -10.28
N ARG A 133 -1.30 -12.33 -9.73
CA ARG A 133 -0.08 -13.11 -9.64
C ARG A 133 0.79 -12.56 -8.54
N ILE A 134 1.77 -13.36 -8.11
CA ILE A 134 2.86 -12.81 -7.32
C ILE A 134 3.64 -11.85 -8.21
N LEU A 135 3.77 -10.59 -7.78
CA LEU A 135 4.69 -9.65 -8.41
C LEU A 135 6.03 -9.78 -7.68
N ASP A 136 6.93 -10.62 -8.19
CA ASP A 136 8.18 -10.93 -7.50
C ASP A 136 9.08 -9.68 -7.39
N SER A 137 10.02 -9.70 -6.42
CA SER A 137 10.97 -8.60 -6.29
C SER A 137 11.79 -8.44 -7.59
N GLN A 138 11.97 -7.19 -7.98
CA GLN A 138 12.58 -6.70 -9.21
C GLN A 138 11.74 -6.96 -10.48
N GLU A 139 10.48 -7.39 -10.34
CA GLU A 139 9.50 -7.46 -11.42
C GLU A 139 8.60 -6.21 -11.41
N ALA A 140 8.79 -5.32 -12.39
CA ALA A 140 7.82 -4.26 -12.64
C ALA A 140 6.55 -4.86 -13.25
N GLY A 141 5.40 -4.62 -12.63
CA GLY A 141 4.13 -5.17 -13.11
C GLY A 141 2.92 -4.47 -12.50
N ILE A 142 1.76 -4.80 -13.04
CA ILE A 142 0.46 -4.30 -12.59
C ILE A 142 -0.50 -5.48 -12.43
N VAL A 143 -1.40 -5.37 -11.45
CA VAL A 143 -2.52 -6.27 -11.24
C VAL A 143 -3.78 -5.41 -11.14
N PHE A 144 -4.80 -5.72 -11.94
CA PHE A 144 -6.12 -5.10 -11.81
C PHE A 144 -7.05 -6.06 -11.08
N LEU A 145 -7.80 -5.59 -10.09
CA LEU A 145 -8.80 -6.39 -9.40
C LEU A 145 -10.10 -5.59 -9.34
N SER A 146 -11.23 -6.27 -9.54
CA SER A 146 -12.54 -5.67 -9.26
C SER A 146 -12.77 -5.62 -7.75
N GLN A 147 -13.55 -4.63 -7.29
CA GLN A 147 -13.94 -4.55 -5.88
C GLN A 147 -14.68 -5.82 -5.42
N GLU A 148 -15.47 -6.46 -6.29
CA GLU A 148 -16.16 -7.72 -5.97
C GLU A 148 -15.17 -8.88 -5.73
N LEU A 149 -14.12 -8.99 -6.55
CA LEU A 149 -13.08 -10.00 -6.33
C LEU A 149 -12.29 -9.70 -5.06
N ILE A 150 -11.95 -8.42 -4.81
CA ILE A 150 -11.31 -7.98 -3.56
C ILE A 150 -12.16 -8.38 -2.35
N ALA A 151 -13.46 -8.11 -2.37
CA ALA A 151 -14.38 -8.49 -1.29
C ALA A 151 -14.38 -10.01 -1.04
N ALA A 152 -14.32 -10.83 -2.10
CA ALA A 152 -14.25 -12.29 -1.96
C ALA A 152 -12.93 -12.75 -1.32
N LEU A 153 -11.82 -12.11 -1.68
CA LEU A 153 -10.51 -12.35 -1.08
C LEU A 153 -10.47 -11.87 0.40
N LEU A 154 -11.09 -10.74 0.72
CA LEU A 154 -11.21 -10.25 2.09
C LEU A 154 -12.06 -11.20 2.95
N ALA A 155 -13.17 -11.73 2.42
CA ALA A 155 -13.98 -12.74 3.11
C ALA A 155 -13.15 -14.00 3.43
N CYS A 156 -12.28 -14.44 2.51
CA CYS A 156 -11.32 -15.52 2.78
C CYS A 156 -10.39 -15.16 3.94
N SER A 157 -9.85 -13.95 3.95
CA SER A 157 -8.94 -13.46 4.98
C SER A 157 -9.60 -13.40 6.37
N VAL A 158 -10.84 -12.91 6.46
CA VAL A 158 -11.63 -12.83 7.71
C VAL A 158 -11.92 -14.22 8.27
N PHE A 159 -12.37 -15.14 7.41
CA PHE A 159 -12.57 -16.55 7.78
C PHE A 159 -11.25 -17.34 7.89
N CYS A 160 -10.11 -16.67 7.74
CA CYS A 160 -8.78 -17.25 7.84
C CYS A 160 -8.59 -18.44 6.90
N LEU A 161 -9.02 -18.35 5.64
CA LEU A 161 -9.04 -19.48 4.69
C LEU A 161 -7.78 -19.56 3.82
N PHE A 162 -6.93 -18.53 3.78
CA PHE A 162 -5.74 -18.59 2.95
C PHE A 162 -4.69 -19.56 3.51
N PRO A 163 -4.06 -20.40 2.65
CA PRO A 163 -2.86 -21.13 3.01
C PRO A 163 -1.73 -20.15 3.41
N VAL A 164 -1.04 -20.44 4.51
CA VAL A 164 0.05 -19.58 5.02
C VAL A 164 1.42 -20.23 4.96
N ASN A 165 1.48 -21.52 4.63
CA ASN A 165 2.74 -22.22 4.38
C ASN A 165 3.50 -21.52 3.24
N ASP A 166 4.83 -21.51 3.35
CA ASP A 166 5.77 -20.97 2.36
C ASP A 166 5.62 -19.48 1.99
N ARG A 167 4.65 -18.75 2.58
CA ARG A 167 4.51 -17.30 2.39
C ARG A 167 5.78 -16.56 2.81
N SER A 168 6.38 -16.94 3.95
CA SER A 168 7.64 -16.35 4.43
C SER A 168 8.81 -16.61 3.49
N VAL A 169 8.85 -17.78 2.84
CA VAL A 169 9.87 -18.13 1.84
C VAL A 169 9.75 -17.24 0.61
N ARG A 170 8.53 -16.87 0.24
CA ARG A 170 8.24 -15.90 -0.84
C ARG A 170 8.22 -14.45 -0.37
N HIS A 171 8.65 -14.17 0.87
CA HIS A 171 8.64 -12.83 1.46
C HIS A 171 7.26 -12.14 1.40
N LEU A 172 6.18 -12.90 1.46
CA LEU A 172 4.82 -12.37 1.44
C LEU A 172 4.34 -12.01 2.87
N PRO A 173 3.59 -10.92 3.03
CA PRO A 173 2.88 -10.64 4.27
C PRO A 173 1.90 -11.75 4.65
N LEU A 174 1.56 -11.84 5.93
CA LEU A 174 0.47 -12.70 6.38
C LEU A 174 -0.87 -12.03 6.09
N ILE A 175 -1.84 -12.82 5.59
CA ILE A 175 -3.07 -12.30 5.01
C ILE A 175 -4.33 -12.64 5.83
N ASN A 176 -4.29 -13.63 6.71
CA ASN A 176 -5.46 -13.99 7.52
C ASN A 176 -5.57 -13.09 8.76
N PHE A 177 -6.80 -12.90 9.27
CA PHE A 177 -7.07 -12.09 10.47
C PHE A 177 -6.74 -12.81 11.79
N ASP A 178 -6.26 -14.05 11.73
CA ASP A 178 -5.93 -14.87 12.90
C ASP A 178 -4.94 -14.19 13.85
N GLY A 179 -3.97 -13.45 13.31
CA GLY A 179 -3.02 -12.66 14.08
C GLY A 179 -3.65 -11.49 14.86
N LEU A 180 -4.68 -10.85 14.30
CA LEU A 180 -5.41 -9.74 14.92
C LEU A 180 -6.33 -10.28 16.02
N PHE A 181 -7.10 -11.32 15.72
CA PHE A 181 -7.96 -12.00 16.70
C PHE A 181 -7.13 -12.53 17.88
N ALA A 182 -6.04 -13.25 17.62
CA ALA A 182 -5.17 -13.75 18.68
C ALA A 182 -4.61 -12.62 19.55
N SER A 183 -4.20 -11.50 18.94
CA SER A 183 -3.69 -10.34 19.67
C SER A 183 -4.73 -9.73 20.60
N MET A 184 -6.00 -9.69 20.20
CA MET A 184 -7.09 -9.19 21.04
C MET A 184 -7.34 -10.07 22.27
N TYR A 185 -7.16 -11.38 22.14
CA TYR A 185 -7.36 -12.31 23.25
C TYR A 185 -6.14 -12.36 24.19
N ASP A 186 -4.93 -12.46 23.62
CA ASP A 186 -3.71 -12.68 24.40
C ASP A 186 -3.27 -11.43 25.19
N ASP A 187 -3.56 -10.24 24.68
CA ASP A 187 -3.17 -8.96 25.28
C ASP A 187 -4.09 -7.84 24.77
N TYR A 188 -5.27 -7.75 25.36
CA TYR A 188 -6.32 -6.84 24.91
C TYR A 188 -5.90 -5.36 25.06
N HIS A 189 -5.98 -4.62 23.95
CA HIS A 189 -5.87 -3.16 23.93
C HIS A 189 -7.09 -2.57 23.21
N GLU A 190 -7.65 -1.48 23.75
CA GLU A 190 -8.88 -0.84 23.23
C GLU A 190 -8.73 -0.48 21.74
N ASN A 191 -7.57 -0.02 21.30
CA ASN A 191 -7.32 0.32 19.91
C ASN A 191 -7.42 -0.89 18.94
N LEU A 192 -7.14 -2.11 19.40
CA LEU A 192 -7.32 -3.33 18.59
C LEU A 192 -8.80 -3.64 18.37
N ALA A 193 -9.62 -3.47 19.40
CA ALA A 193 -11.07 -3.55 19.27
C ALA A 193 -11.59 -2.46 18.32
N GLN A 194 -11.07 -1.23 18.41
CA GLN A 194 -11.44 -0.14 17.51
C GLN A 194 -11.04 -0.40 16.05
N LYS A 195 -9.90 -1.06 15.79
CA LYS A 195 -9.53 -1.52 14.43
C LYS A 195 -10.57 -2.49 13.88
N MET A 196 -10.97 -3.47 14.69
CA MET A 196 -11.99 -4.44 14.30
C MET A 196 -13.37 -3.81 14.09
N LEU A 197 -13.74 -2.79 14.86
CA LEU A 197 -14.97 -2.01 14.61
C LEU A 197 -14.86 -1.18 13.31
N THR A 198 -13.71 -0.57 13.06
CA THR A 198 -13.44 0.18 11.80
C THR A 198 -13.54 -0.73 10.58
N PHE A 199 -13.06 -1.97 10.68
CA PHE A 199 -13.22 -2.98 9.63
C PHE A 199 -14.63 -3.59 9.60
N GLY A 200 -15.25 -3.83 10.77
CA GLY A 200 -16.60 -4.38 10.88
C GLY A 200 -17.66 -3.44 10.30
N ALA A 201 -17.41 -2.13 10.40
CA ALA A 201 -18.19 -1.10 9.72
C ALA A 201 -18.27 -1.37 8.22
N LEU A 202 -17.16 -1.64 7.50
CA LEU A 202 -17.20 -2.06 6.07
C LEU A 202 -18.21 -3.18 5.82
N LEU A 203 -18.22 -4.17 6.71
CA LEU A 203 -19.06 -5.36 6.55
C LEU A 203 -20.54 -5.06 6.72
N LEU A 204 -20.86 -4.05 7.53
CA LEU A 204 -22.21 -3.55 7.78
C LEU A 204 -22.59 -2.39 6.82
N TYR A 205 -21.60 -1.74 6.19
CA TYR A 205 -21.71 -0.48 5.46
C TYR A 205 -22.17 -0.60 3.99
N LEU A 206 -23.12 -1.48 3.71
CA LEU A 206 -23.99 -1.23 2.55
C LEU A 206 -24.96 -0.05 2.77
N TYR A 207 -24.82 0.75 3.84
CA TYR A 207 -25.70 1.90 4.16
C TYR A 207 -24.99 3.04 4.95
N ALA A 208 -24.59 4.11 4.22
CA ALA A 208 -24.54 5.57 4.53
C ALA A 208 -24.20 6.11 5.97
N ASN A 209 -23.50 7.22 6.26
CA ASN A 209 -22.72 8.30 5.59
C ASN A 209 -22.33 9.35 6.68
N LEU A 210 -21.05 9.76 6.86
CA LEU A 210 -20.59 11.04 7.53
C LEU A 210 -19.06 11.27 7.39
N SER A 211 -18.49 12.41 7.85
CA SER A 211 -17.26 13.05 7.29
C SER A 211 -16.19 13.69 8.24
N SER A 212 -14.94 13.89 7.70
CA SER A 212 -13.71 14.70 8.07
C SER A 212 -12.53 13.96 8.78
N GLY A 213 -11.20 14.20 8.67
CA GLY A 213 -10.29 15.11 7.92
C GLY A 213 -8.75 14.87 8.20
N LEU A 214 -7.98 14.11 7.39
CA LEU A 214 -6.58 13.56 7.51
C LEU A 214 -5.84 13.50 6.13
N ILE A 215 -4.70 12.75 5.94
CA ILE A 215 -3.99 12.63 4.63
C ILE A 215 -4.97 12.14 3.54
N GLU A 216 -5.76 11.14 3.90
CA GLU A 216 -6.83 10.56 3.10
C GLU A 216 -8.06 11.47 2.96
N ASP A 217 -8.07 12.67 3.54
CA ASP A 217 -9.10 13.69 3.32
C ASP A 217 -8.59 14.85 2.45
N GLN A 218 -7.42 14.70 1.82
CA GLN A 218 -6.93 15.66 0.85
C GLN A 218 -7.88 15.76 -0.36
N THR A 219 -8.20 17.00 -0.76
CA THR A 219 -9.19 17.30 -1.82
C THR A 219 -8.57 17.74 -3.15
N SER A 220 -7.26 17.92 -3.20
CA SER A 220 -6.51 18.26 -4.41
C SER A 220 -5.82 17.02 -4.98
N GLY A 221 -5.71 16.91 -6.31
CA GLY A 221 -5.03 15.79 -6.96
C GLY A 221 -3.60 15.63 -6.44
N ALA A 222 -3.38 14.65 -5.57
CA ALA A 222 -2.10 14.35 -4.97
C ALA A 222 -1.98 12.83 -4.80
N VAL A 223 -0.76 12.31 -4.85
CA VAL A 223 -0.47 10.95 -4.40
C VAL A 223 -0.36 10.96 -2.89
N GLU A 224 -1.12 10.10 -2.21
CA GLU A 224 -1.10 9.92 -0.77
C GLU A 224 0.00 8.94 -0.36
N VAL A 225 0.91 9.37 0.50
CA VAL A 225 2.02 8.51 0.94
C VAL A 225 1.58 7.62 2.10
N ASP A 226 1.72 6.31 1.91
CA ASP A 226 1.64 5.31 2.97
C ASP A 226 3.04 5.10 3.57
N PHE A 227 3.17 5.30 4.88
CA PHE A 227 4.42 5.15 5.64
C PHE A 227 4.67 3.68 5.95
N ALA A 228 4.82 2.93 4.87
CA ALA A 228 4.75 1.49 4.87
C ALA A 228 5.90 0.81 5.62
N ASN A 229 5.63 -0.41 6.06
CA ASN A 229 6.66 -1.41 6.28
C ASN A 229 7.10 -1.99 4.93
N LYS A 230 8.33 -2.53 4.85
CA LYS A 230 8.77 -3.23 3.63
C LYS A 230 7.82 -4.37 3.24
N TYR A 231 7.18 -5.00 4.22
CA TYR A 231 6.03 -5.87 4.00
C TYR A 231 4.76 -5.02 4.05
N LEU A 232 4.13 -4.81 2.89
CA LEU A 232 2.93 -3.98 2.76
C LEU A 232 1.88 -4.34 3.83
N GLY A 233 1.28 -3.33 4.44
CA GLY A 233 0.28 -3.45 5.50
C GLY A 233 0.87 -3.66 6.88
N GLY A 234 2.18 -3.87 7.03
CA GLY A 234 2.88 -3.92 8.31
C GLY A 234 2.18 -4.77 9.37
N GLY A 235 1.70 -4.12 10.44
CA GLY A 235 0.96 -4.74 11.53
C GLY A 235 -0.57 -4.69 11.39
N ALA A 236 -1.14 -4.42 10.21
CA ALA A 236 -2.56 -4.15 10.00
C ALA A 236 -3.45 -5.30 10.46
N LEU A 237 -3.04 -6.55 10.20
CA LEU A 237 -3.72 -7.77 10.66
C LEU A 237 -3.12 -8.32 11.95
N ARG A 238 -2.46 -7.46 12.74
CA ARG A 238 -1.85 -7.76 14.05
C ARG A 238 -1.98 -6.52 14.96
N ARG A 239 -0.97 -6.24 15.78
CA ARG A 239 -0.99 -5.18 16.81
C ARG A 239 -0.71 -3.77 16.30
N GLY A 240 -0.26 -3.62 15.05
CA GLY A 240 0.08 -2.29 14.51
C GLY A 240 -1.16 -1.39 14.45
N CYS A 241 -1.01 -0.12 14.79
CA CYS A 241 -2.12 0.85 14.81
C CYS A 241 -1.57 2.27 14.59
N VAL A 242 -0.56 2.41 13.74
CA VAL A 242 -0.02 3.71 13.34
C VAL A 242 -0.50 4.02 11.92
N GLN A 243 0.15 4.96 11.21
CA GLN A 243 -0.39 5.50 9.96
C GLN A 243 -0.74 4.44 8.90
N GLU A 244 0.16 3.50 8.58
CA GLU A 244 -0.09 2.42 7.60
C GLU A 244 -1.28 1.55 8.05
N GLU A 245 -1.27 1.05 9.28
CA GLU A 245 -2.33 0.14 9.72
C GLU A 245 -3.70 0.82 9.82
N ILE A 246 -3.74 2.08 10.22
CA ILE A 246 -4.99 2.85 10.24
C ILE A 246 -5.53 3.01 8.82
N ARG A 247 -4.65 3.33 7.84
CA ARG A 247 -5.05 3.46 6.42
C ARG A 247 -5.66 2.15 5.90
N PHE A 248 -5.06 1.02 6.25
CA PHE A 248 -5.57 -0.31 5.88
C PHE A 248 -6.91 -0.67 6.56
N MET A 249 -7.22 -0.11 7.73
CA MET A 249 -8.53 -0.35 8.38
C MET A 249 -9.65 0.52 7.79
N VAL A 250 -9.35 1.76 7.41
CA VAL A 250 -10.36 2.65 6.79
C VAL A 250 -10.57 2.39 5.29
N SER A 251 -9.57 1.76 4.65
CA SER A 251 -9.57 1.38 3.24
C SER A 251 -9.11 -0.08 3.08
N PRO A 252 -9.94 -1.05 3.50
CA PRO A 252 -9.61 -2.47 3.59
C PRO A 252 -9.26 -3.15 2.26
N GLU A 253 -9.59 -2.56 1.12
CA GLU A 253 -9.16 -3.05 -0.20
C GLU A 253 -7.63 -3.16 -0.32
N LEU A 254 -6.89 -2.32 0.44
CA LEU A 254 -5.44 -2.37 0.53
C LEU A 254 -4.91 -3.72 1.03
N ILE A 255 -5.67 -4.42 1.87
CA ILE A 255 -5.31 -5.75 2.39
C ILE A 255 -5.17 -6.78 1.25
N ALA A 256 -5.87 -6.61 0.12
CA ALA A 256 -5.71 -7.50 -1.02
C ALA A 256 -4.27 -7.51 -1.56
N GLY A 257 -3.55 -6.38 -1.48
CA GLY A 257 -2.13 -6.30 -1.86
C GLY A 257 -1.25 -7.24 -1.04
N MET A 258 -1.56 -7.43 0.24
CA MET A 258 -0.84 -8.34 1.14
C MET A 258 -0.85 -9.79 0.66
N LEU A 259 -1.82 -10.18 -0.18
CA LEU A 259 -1.94 -11.53 -0.73
C LEU A 259 -0.79 -11.86 -1.69
N PHE A 260 -0.37 -10.90 -2.52
CA PHE A 260 0.44 -11.14 -3.71
C PHE A 260 1.66 -10.23 -3.90
N LEU A 261 1.87 -9.24 -3.03
CA LEU A 261 3.03 -8.33 -3.05
C LEU A 261 4.07 -8.75 -2.00
N PRO A 262 5.25 -9.27 -2.41
CA PRO A 262 6.37 -9.56 -1.52
C PRO A 262 6.98 -8.30 -0.89
N ALA A 263 7.92 -8.50 0.02
CA ALA A 263 8.64 -7.42 0.66
C ALA A 263 9.39 -6.53 -0.37
N MET A 264 9.20 -5.22 -0.26
CA MET A 264 9.89 -4.24 -1.09
C MET A 264 11.40 -4.28 -0.86
N ALA A 265 12.16 -4.33 -1.95
CA ALA A 265 13.57 -4.00 -1.99
C ALA A 265 13.80 -2.48 -1.90
N ASP A 266 15.04 -2.05 -1.66
CA ASP A 266 15.36 -0.61 -1.47
C ASP A 266 15.05 0.27 -2.69
N ASN A 267 14.91 -0.32 -3.88
CA ASN A 267 14.60 0.35 -5.16
C ASN A 267 13.17 0.11 -5.66
N GLU A 268 12.27 -0.40 -4.82
CA GLU A 268 10.89 -0.69 -5.18
C GLU A 268 9.92 0.23 -4.42
N ALA A 269 8.76 0.50 -5.02
CA ALA A 269 7.63 1.14 -4.36
C ALA A 269 6.35 0.53 -4.93
N ILE A 270 5.25 0.59 -4.17
CA ILE A 270 3.96 0.05 -4.60
C ILE A 270 2.99 1.23 -4.77
N GLU A 271 2.43 1.37 -5.97
CA GLU A 271 1.32 2.29 -6.24
C GLU A 271 0.00 1.52 -6.25
N ILE A 272 -1.00 2.04 -5.55
CA ILE A 272 -2.36 1.48 -5.48
C ILE A 272 -3.34 2.58 -5.90
N VAL A 273 -4.16 2.29 -6.90
CA VAL A 273 -5.10 3.24 -7.51
C VAL A 273 -6.51 2.68 -7.44
N GLY A 274 -7.49 3.54 -7.11
CA GLY A 274 -8.90 3.14 -7.12
C GLY A 274 -9.48 2.75 -5.77
N VAL A 275 -8.74 2.97 -4.70
CA VAL A 275 -9.15 2.54 -3.36
C VAL A 275 -10.24 3.45 -2.79
N GLU A 276 -11.27 2.83 -2.23
CA GLU A 276 -12.36 3.48 -1.50
C GLU A 276 -12.06 3.59 -0.01
N ARG A 277 -12.51 4.67 0.62
CA ARG A 277 -12.57 4.79 2.08
C ARG A 277 -13.97 4.49 2.57
N PHE A 278 -14.07 3.62 3.58
CA PHE A 278 -15.34 3.17 4.15
C PHE A 278 -15.60 3.67 5.57
N SER A 279 -14.55 4.09 6.30
CA SER A 279 -14.67 4.40 7.73
C SER A 279 -14.00 5.72 8.10
N SER A 280 -14.68 6.47 8.98
CA SER A 280 -14.13 7.64 9.67
C SER A 280 -13.45 7.20 10.97
N TYR A 281 -12.45 7.96 11.44
CA TYR A 281 -11.81 7.68 12.72
C TYR A 281 -11.33 8.96 13.41
N THR A 282 -10.99 8.82 14.69
CA THR A 282 -10.27 9.83 15.47
C THR A 282 -9.12 9.18 16.25
N GLY A 283 -8.19 10.00 16.74
CA GLY A 283 -7.04 9.52 17.51
C GLY A 283 -5.98 8.80 16.65
N TYR A 284 -4.98 8.24 17.31
CA TYR A 284 -3.81 7.62 16.68
C TYR A 284 -3.13 6.66 17.64
N ALA A 285 -2.53 5.56 17.15
CA ALA A 285 -1.89 4.55 18.00
C ALA A 285 -2.83 4.05 19.10
N SER A 286 -2.48 4.25 20.37
CA SER A 286 -3.28 3.80 21.50
C SER A 286 -4.60 4.56 21.67
N SER A 287 -4.75 5.74 21.08
CA SER A 287 -5.98 6.55 21.15
C SER A 287 -6.89 6.39 19.93
N PHE A 288 -6.54 5.53 18.98
CA PHE A 288 -7.33 5.28 17.77
C PHE A 288 -8.74 4.81 18.12
N LYS A 289 -9.74 5.45 17.50
CA LYS A 289 -11.16 5.15 17.68
C LYS A 289 -11.89 5.23 16.36
N PHE A 290 -12.71 4.21 16.08
CA PHE A 290 -13.70 4.26 15.02
C PHE A 290 -14.66 5.42 15.27
N ASN A 291 -15.01 6.16 14.22
CA ASN A 291 -15.86 7.35 14.33
C ASN A 291 -17.05 7.32 13.35
N GLY A 292 -17.59 6.12 13.11
CA GLY A 292 -18.68 5.92 12.17
C GLY A 292 -18.20 5.78 10.74
N ASP A 293 -19.15 5.51 9.86
CA ASP A 293 -18.85 5.21 8.48
C ASP A 293 -18.48 6.45 7.66
N TYR A 294 -17.92 6.21 6.48
CA TYR A 294 -17.52 7.23 5.53
C TYR A 294 -18.02 6.89 4.14
N VAL A 295 -18.73 7.81 3.49
CA VAL A 295 -19.02 7.71 2.05
C VAL A 295 -17.99 8.52 1.31
N ASP A 296 -17.27 7.83 0.44
CA ASP A 296 -16.32 8.46 -0.44
C ASP A 296 -17.03 9.38 -1.44
N LYS A 297 -16.55 10.62 -1.53
CA LYS A 297 -17.11 11.67 -2.39
C LYS A 297 -16.18 12.01 -3.55
N ARG A 298 -15.08 11.25 -3.70
CA ARG A 298 -14.13 11.44 -4.78
C ARG A 298 -14.77 11.10 -6.12
N ASP A 299 -14.29 11.73 -7.18
CA ASP A 299 -14.70 11.33 -8.53
C ASP A 299 -14.10 9.96 -8.87
N VAL A 300 -14.70 9.29 -9.85
CA VAL A 300 -14.12 8.11 -10.49
C VAL A 300 -13.42 8.50 -11.79
N ASP A 301 -12.43 7.70 -12.20
CA ASP A 301 -11.76 7.84 -13.49
C ASP A 301 -12.51 7.10 -14.61
N ALA A 302 -11.93 7.10 -15.82
CA ALA A 302 -12.52 6.45 -17.00
C ALA A 302 -12.63 4.92 -16.87
N LEU A 303 -11.90 4.31 -15.93
CA LEU A 303 -11.95 2.88 -15.62
C LEU A 303 -12.92 2.56 -14.47
N GLY A 304 -13.64 3.55 -13.95
CA GLY A 304 -14.54 3.40 -12.81
C GLY A 304 -13.82 3.25 -11.48
N ARG A 305 -12.53 3.60 -11.42
CA ARG A 305 -11.73 3.57 -10.19
C ARG A 305 -11.89 4.90 -9.46
N TRP A 306 -12.01 4.89 -8.14
CA TRP A 306 -11.94 6.12 -7.34
C TRP A 306 -10.63 6.87 -7.64
N LYS A 307 -10.68 8.20 -7.76
CA LYS A 307 -9.48 9.04 -7.96
C LYS A 307 -8.65 9.18 -6.68
N THR A 308 -8.32 8.03 -6.11
CA THR A 308 -7.41 7.82 -4.98
C THR A 308 -6.15 7.18 -5.53
N ARG A 309 -4.99 7.76 -5.25
CA ARG A 309 -3.68 7.18 -5.55
C ARG A 309 -2.86 7.14 -4.28
N ILE A 310 -2.45 5.95 -3.88
CA ILE A 310 -1.64 5.70 -2.70
C ILE A 310 -0.29 5.16 -3.16
N VAL A 311 0.79 5.65 -2.58
CA VAL A 311 2.14 5.09 -2.78
C VAL A 311 2.70 4.64 -1.44
N ALA A 312 2.98 3.35 -1.34
CA ALA A 312 3.65 2.74 -0.21
C ALA A 312 5.17 2.75 -0.41
N ILE A 313 5.87 3.40 0.53
CA ILE A 313 7.34 3.45 0.60
C ILE A 313 7.82 3.18 2.03
N ASP A 314 8.76 2.24 2.19
CA ASP A 314 9.27 1.87 3.50
C ASP A 314 10.51 2.68 3.90
N ALA A 315 10.49 3.28 5.09
CA ALA A 315 11.66 3.96 5.67
C ALA A 315 12.58 2.98 6.43
N LEU A 316 13.83 3.38 6.69
CA LEU A 316 14.72 2.58 7.52
C LEU A 316 14.24 2.55 8.97
N CYS A 317 14.14 1.36 9.55
CA CYS A 317 13.75 1.18 10.93
C CYS A 317 14.93 1.35 11.90
N SER A 318 14.74 2.19 12.91
CA SER A 318 15.68 2.49 14.00
C SER A 318 17.10 2.79 13.50
N PRO A 319 17.29 3.75 12.58
CA PRO A 319 18.60 3.97 11.97
C PRO A 319 19.61 4.57 12.96
N GLY A 320 19.14 5.22 14.04
CA GLY A 320 19.99 5.89 15.03
C GLY A 320 20.89 6.93 14.36
N MET A 321 22.14 7.06 14.79
CA MET A 321 23.09 7.99 14.16
C MET A 321 23.50 7.61 12.73
N ARG A 322 23.22 6.39 12.26
CA ARG A 322 23.58 5.96 10.90
C ARG A 322 22.76 6.69 9.84
N GLN A 323 21.59 7.24 10.20
CA GLN A 323 20.74 8.00 9.27
C GLN A 323 21.43 9.22 8.65
N TYR A 324 22.45 9.77 9.32
CA TYR A 324 23.23 10.90 8.83
C TYR A 324 24.40 10.48 7.91
N SER A 325 24.64 9.18 7.73
CA SER A 325 25.67 8.73 6.80
C SER A 325 25.16 8.78 5.36
N THR A 326 26.04 9.11 4.42
CA THR A 326 25.70 9.31 3.00
C THR A 326 24.95 8.13 2.40
N ASN A 327 25.33 6.90 2.72
CA ASN A 327 24.66 5.70 2.20
C ASN A 327 23.20 5.59 2.66
N PHE A 328 22.92 5.97 3.91
CA PHE A 328 21.56 5.92 4.47
C PHE A 328 20.71 7.06 3.93
N LEU A 329 21.28 8.26 3.79
CA LEU A 329 20.60 9.39 3.12
C LEU A 329 20.25 9.04 1.67
N LEU A 330 21.18 8.42 0.93
CA LEU A 330 20.97 7.97 -0.45
C LEU A 330 19.87 6.90 -0.55
N ARG A 331 19.85 5.93 0.38
CA ARG A 331 18.78 4.93 0.43
C ARG A 331 17.41 5.59 0.57
N GLU A 332 17.27 6.50 1.53
CA GLU A 332 15.97 7.12 1.84
C GLU A 332 15.49 8.06 0.73
N ILE A 333 16.38 8.86 0.14
CA ILE A 333 15.99 9.73 -0.99
C ILE A 333 15.64 8.91 -2.24
N ASN A 334 16.36 7.81 -2.52
CA ASN A 334 16.06 6.95 -3.66
C ASN A 334 14.73 6.21 -3.50
N LYS A 335 14.41 5.74 -2.29
CA LYS A 335 13.12 5.13 -1.97
C LYS A 335 11.97 6.12 -2.16
N ALA A 336 12.09 7.32 -1.61
CA ALA A 336 11.09 8.37 -1.79
C ALA A 336 10.96 8.77 -3.27
N PHE A 337 12.07 8.92 -3.98
CA PHE A 337 12.08 9.22 -5.42
C PHE A 337 11.40 8.12 -6.23
N CYS A 338 11.67 6.85 -5.94
CA CYS A 338 11.04 5.70 -6.59
C CYS A 338 9.51 5.76 -6.45
N GLY A 339 9.00 6.03 -5.24
CA GLY A 339 7.55 6.18 -5.02
C GLY A 339 6.95 7.44 -5.66
N PHE A 340 7.70 8.54 -5.70
CA PHE A 340 7.18 9.81 -6.24
C PHE A 340 7.31 9.90 -7.76
N LEU A 341 8.11 9.06 -8.41
CA LEU A 341 8.35 9.14 -9.85
C LEU A 341 7.10 8.71 -10.64
N TYR A 342 6.67 9.56 -11.57
CA TYR A 342 5.63 9.22 -12.53
C TYR A 342 6.17 8.32 -13.65
N GLN A 343 5.37 7.34 -14.07
CA GLN A 343 5.72 6.43 -15.16
C GLN A 343 5.89 7.16 -16.51
N SER A 344 5.10 8.21 -16.76
CA SER A 344 5.27 9.09 -17.93
C SER A 344 6.60 9.88 -17.88
N ASN A 345 7.00 10.34 -16.70
CA ASN A 345 8.25 11.07 -16.48
C ASN A 345 9.49 10.15 -16.58
N CYS A 346 9.35 8.83 -16.36
CA CYS A 346 10.43 7.86 -16.59
C CYS A 346 11.00 7.94 -18.01
N GLN A 347 10.16 8.20 -19.02
CA GLN A 347 10.62 8.31 -20.42
C GLN A 347 11.53 9.53 -20.62
N GLN A 348 11.25 10.64 -19.93
CA GLN A 348 12.10 11.84 -19.98
C GLN A 348 13.48 11.53 -19.37
N TYR A 349 13.51 10.80 -18.25
CA TYR A 349 14.77 10.35 -17.65
C TYR A 349 15.54 9.36 -18.53
N GLN A 350 14.85 8.42 -19.18
CA GLN A 350 15.47 7.49 -20.11
C GLN A 350 16.15 8.23 -21.28
N LYS A 351 15.51 9.26 -21.84
CA LYS A 351 16.11 10.12 -22.87
C LYS A 351 17.35 10.84 -22.35
N ILE A 352 17.27 11.47 -21.18
CA ILE A 352 18.41 12.17 -20.55
C ILE A 352 19.58 11.20 -20.29
N LEU A 353 19.31 9.98 -19.83
CA LEU A 353 20.33 8.97 -19.56
C LEU A 353 20.98 8.43 -20.84
N GLN A 354 20.20 8.29 -21.92
CA GLN A 354 20.70 7.92 -23.25
C GLN A 354 21.58 9.03 -23.84
N GLU A 355 21.15 10.29 -23.72
CA GLU A 355 21.91 11.46 -24.18
C GLU A 355 23.23 11.66 -23.41
N ASN A 356 23.24 11.32 -22.11
CA ASN A 356 24.42 11.40 -21.25
C ASN A 356 25.34 10.16 -21.32
N GLY A 357 25.08 9.20 -22.22
CA GLY A 357 25.94 8.03 -22.44
C GLY A 357 25.92 6.98 -21.32
N CYS A 358 24.95 7.00 -20.41
CA CYS A 358 24.85 6.08 -19.27
C CYS A 358 24.08 4.79 -19.63
N SER A 359 24.39 4.20 -20.78
CA SER A 359 23.58 3.14 -21.40
C SER A 359 23.63 1.80 -20.64
N SER A 360 24.67 1.56 -19.83
CA SER A 360 24.84 0.30 -19.08
C SER A 360 23.85 0.13 -17.91
N VAL A 361 23.21 1.21 -17.44
CA VAL A 361 22.24 1.17 -16.33
C VAL A 361 20.82 0.82 -16.82
N LEU A 362 20.57 0.91 -18.13
CA LEU A 362 19.24 0.74 -18.73
C LEU A 362 18.82 -0.73 -18.93
N SER A 363 19.74 -1.69 -18.86
CA SER A 363 19.44 -3.10 -19.20
C SER A 363 18.44 -3.78 -18.25
N GLY A 364 18.25 -3.26 -17.03
CA GLY A 364 17.28 -3.80 -16.07
C GLY A 364 15.89 -3.16 -16.11
N ALA A 365 15.77 -1.93 -16.63
CA ALA A 365 14.50 -1.19 -16.70
C ALA A 365 13.85 -1.22 -18.11
N ALA A 366 14.58 -1.71 -19.12
CA ALA A 366 14.16 -1.74 -20.53
C ALA A 366 13.47 -3.06 -20.96
N THR A 367 13.15 -3.96 -20.03
CA THR A 367 12.56 -5.27 -20.39
C THR A 367 11.09 -5.20 -20.79
N LEU A 368 10.45 -4.03 -20.71
CA LEU A 368 9.16 -3.77 -21.36
C LEU A 368 9.30 -3.09 -22.74
N THR A 369 10.49 -2.64 -23.15
CA THR A 369 10.69 -1.90 -24.41
C THR A 369 11.61 -2.57 -25.42
N SER A 370 12.25 -3.70 -25.08
CA SER A 370 13.05 -4.47 -26.03
C SER A 370 12.28 -5.67 -26.57
N MET A 371 11.44 -5.42 -27.58
CA MET A 371 10.98 -6.47 -28.49
C MET A 371 12.19 -7.09 -29.20
N GLU A 372 12.39 -8.40 -29.03
CA GLU A 372 13.29 -9.18 -29.88
C GLU A 372 12.80 -9.10 -31.33
N THR A 373 13.52 -8.35 -32.16
CA THR A 373 13.30 -8.33 -33.60
C THR A 373 13.99 -9.55 -34.20
N SER A 374 13.24 -10.65 -34.32
CA SER A 374 13.60 -11.69 -35.28
C SER A 374 13.25 -11.20 -36.70
N GLU A 375 14.22 -11.24 -37.60
CA GLU A 375 14.15 -10.73 -38.96
C GLU A 375 13.01 -11.39 -39.76
N ILE A 376 11.89 -10.69 -39.98
CA ILE A 376 10.90 -11.06 -41.00
C ILE A 376 10.52 -9.83 -41.83
N LYS A 377 10.55 -10.05 -43.14
CA LYS A 377 10.47 -9.07 -44.23
C LYS A 377 9.18 -8.26 -44.24
N THR A 378 9.37 -6.99 -44.57
CA THR A 378 8.43 -5.92 -44.90
C THR A 378 7.17 -6.33 -45.67
N SER A 379 6.01 -5.94 -45.12
CA SER A 379 4.86 -5.47 -45.91
C SER A 379 4.11 -4.39 -45.13
N ASN A 380 3.87 -3.26 -45.79
CA ASN A 380 3.26 -2.04 -45.24
C ASN A 380 1.87 -2.28 -44.64
N HIS A 381 1.79 -2.42 -43.33
CA HIS A 381 0.61 -2.08 -42.54
C HIS A 381 1.06 -1.13 -41.44
N GLU A 382 0.45 0.05 -41.36
CA GLU A 382 0.69 1.03 -40.30
C GLU A 382 0.46 0.38 -38.94
N ILE A 383 1.56 0.13 -38.21
CA ILE A 383 1.53 -0.35 -36.83
C ILE A 383 1.03 0.81 -35.97
N ARG A 384 -0.21 0.72 -35.47
CA ARG A 384 -0.69 1.59 -34.39
C ARG A 384 0.15 1.27 -33.14
N ASN A 385 0.91 2.25 -32.67
CA ASN A 385 1.61 2.19 -31.38
C ASN A 385 0.58 2.06 -30.25
N SER A 386 0.70 0.99 -29.45
CA SER A 386 0.00 0.80 -28.16
C SER A 386 0.37 1.86 -27.10
N GLN A 387 1.36 2.71 -27.38
CA GLN A 387 1.79 3.83 -26.52
C GLN A 387 0.73 4.93 -26.31
N ASN A 388 -0.24 5.09 -27.23
CA ASN A 388 -1.25 6.16 -27.12
C ASN A 388 -2.32 5.89 -26.04
N ASP A 389 -2.40 4.67 -25.51
CA ASP A 389 -3.51 4.26 -24.63
C ASP A 389 -3.19 4.43 -23.13
N TYR A 390 -1.92 4.45 -22.71
CA TYR A 390 -1.51 4.88 -21.36
C TYR A 390 -1.70 6.39 -21.15
N ASP A 391 -1.45 7.21 -22.18
CA ASP A 391 -1.66 8.66 -22.14
C ASP A 391 -3.15 9.05 -22.11
N MET A 392 -4.05 8.17 -22.55
CA MET A 392 -5.51 8.38 -22.47
C MET A 392 -6.05 8.22 -21.05
N MET A 393 -5.37 7.49 -20.16
CA MET A 393 -5.85 7.18 -18.80
C MET A 393 -5.54 8.27 -17.76
N ASP A 394 -4.80 9.32 -18.12
CA ASP A 394 -4.21 10.23 -17.13
C ASP A 394 -3.98 11.67 -17.64
N GLN A 395 -4.98 12.23 -18.31
CA GLN A 395 -4.91 13.59 -18.89
C GLN A 395 -4.69 14.72 -17.85
N ASP A 396 -4.81 14.44 -16.55
CA ASP A 396 -4.61 15.40 -15.43
C ASP A 396 -3.23 15.30 -14.73
N ASN A 397 -2.31 14.45 -15.23
CA ASN A 397 -1.06 14.12 -14.53
C ASN A 397 -0.12 15.30 -14.23
N ASN A 398 -0.17 16.38 -15.01
CA ASN A 398 0.74 17.52 -14.83
C ASN A 398 0.50 18.32 -13.54
N ASN A 399 -0.57 18.05 -12.80
CA ASN A 399 -0.91 18.80 -11.60
C ASN A 399 -0.95 17.95 -10.32
N ILE A 400 -0.47 16.70 -10.35
CA ILE A 400 -0.56 15.81 -9.20
C ILE A 400 0.67 15.93 -8.29
N GLY A 401 0.50 16.56 -7.13
CA GLY A 401 1.54 16.70 -6.10
C GLY A 401 1.73 15.46 -5.23
N VAL A 402 2.44 15.64 -4.11
CA VAL A 402 2.66 14.60 -3.08
C VAL A 402 2.03 15.07 -1.76
N ALA A 403 1.14 14.27 -1.18
CA ALA A 403 0.62 14.48 0.18
C ALA A 403 1.33 13.51 1.14
N THR A 404 2.16 14.05 2.04
CA THR A 404 3.02 13.27 2.94
C THR A 404 3.19 13.93 4.30
N GLY A 405 4.04 13.38 5.17
CA GLY A 405 4.35 13.93 6.49
C GLY A 405 5.58 13.28 7.08
N ASN A 406 5.52 12.97 8.38
CA ASN A 406 6.63 12.47 9.21
C ASN A 406 7.04 11.01 8.90
N TRP A 407 7.24 10.69 7.63
CA TRP A 407 7.61 9.37 7.10
C TRP A 407 8.85 8.81 7.83
N GLY A 408 8.70 7.64 8.44
CA GLY A 408 9.77 6.96 9.17
C GLY A 408 10.19 7.61 10.50
N CYS A 409 9.52 8.67 10.96
CA CYS A 409 9.95 9.45 12.15
C CYS A 409 9.24 9.04 13.45
N GLY A 410 8.17 8.24 13.36
CA GLY A 410 7.46 7.68 14.51
C GLY A 410 8.11 6.39 15.02
N ALA A 411 7.43 5.26 14.83
CA ALA A 411 7.90 3.94 15.26
C ALA A 411 9.29 3.56 14.73
N PHE A 412 9.71 4.13 13.59
CA PHE A 412 11.00 3.84 12.97
C PHE A 412 12.12 4.79 13.43
N GLY A 413 11.83 5.83 14.21
CA GLY A 413 12.85 6.63 14.89
C GLY A 413 13.77 7.47 13.99
N GLY A 414 13.32 7.85 12.80
CA GLY A 414 14.01 8.80 11.92
C GLY A 414 13.92 10.26 12.42
N ASP A 415 14.88 11.07 12.01
CA ASP A 415 14.93 12.50 12.26
C ASP A 415 13.94 13.23 11.32
N PRO A 416 12.91 13.89 11.87
CA PRO A 416 11.86 14.54 11.08
C PRO A 416 12.38 15.72 10.26
N GLU A 417 13.37 16.45 10.74
CA GLU A 417 13.93 17.60 10.01
C GLU A 417 14.66 17.11 8.75
N VAL A 418 15.46 16.06 8.88
CA VAL A 418 16.17 15.43 7.75
C VAL A 418 15.19 14.76 6.78
N LYS A 419 14.22 14.01 7.29
CA LYS A 419 13.21 13.31 6.47
C LYS A 419 12.33 14.26 5.66
N THR A 420 12.01 15.44 6.22
CA THR A 420 11.27 16.49 5.49
C THR A 420 12.04 16.93 4.25
N ILE A 421 13.35 17.20 4.39
CA ILE A 421 14.20 17.68 3.29
C ILE A 421 14.45 16.58 2.26
N ILE A 422 14.65 15.34 2.70
CA ILE A 422 14.77 14.17 1.81
C ILE A 422 13.55 14.04 0.90
N GLN A 423 12.34 14.14 1.47
CA GLN A 423 11.10 14.04 0.70
C GLN A 423 10.92 15.23 -0.26
N TRP A 424 11.29 16.44 0.16
CA TRP A 424 11.26 17.61 -0.72
C TRP A 424 12.22 17.46 -1.91
N LEU A 425 13.45 17.00 -1.67
CA LEU A 425 14.41 16.73 -2.74
C LEU A 425 13.90 15.66 -3.70
N ALA A 426 13.38 14.55 -3.18
CA ALA A 426 12.81 13.46 -3.98
C ALA A 426 11.61 13.92 -4.83
N ALA A 427 10.67 14.69 -4.25
CA ALA A 427 9.51 15.19 -4.96
C ALA A 427 9.91 16.18 -6.07
N SER A 428 10.87 17.06 -5.78
CA SER A 428 11.42 18.00 -6.76
C SER A 428 12.11 17.26 -7.91
N GLN A 429 12.89 16.22 -7.60
CA GLN A 429 13.55 15.37 -8.60
C GLN A 429 12.52 14.60 -9.43
N ALA A 430 11.43 14.12 -8.83
CA ALA A 430 10.33 13.46 -9.52
C ALA A 430 9.47 14.41 -10.37
N LEU A 431 9.79 15.71 -10.39
CA LEU A 431 9.04 16.77 -11.07
C LEU A 431 7.60 16.91 -10.57
N ARG A 432 7.39 16.68 -9.27
CA ARG A 432 6.08 16.89 -8.64
C ARG A 432 5.83 18.39 -8.46
N PRO A 433 4.65 18.90 -8.85
CA PRO A 433 4.36 20.34 -8.86
C PRO A 433 4.29 20.93 -7.45
N PHE A 434 3.93 20.14 -6.44
CA PHE A 434 3.90 20.55 -5.04
C PHE A 434 4.10 19.37 -4.08
N ILE A 435 4.48 19.69 -2.84
CA ILE A 435 4.46 18.78 -1.69
C ILE A 435 3.57 19.40 -0.60
N ALA A 436 2.53 18.69 -0.19
CA ALA A 436 1.70 19.01 0.97
C ALA A 436 2.21 18.20 2.15
N TYR A 437 2.89 18.86 3.10
CA TYR A 437 3.54 18.20 4.23
C TYR A 437 2.74 18.40 5.53
N TYR A 438 2.20 17.32 6.08
CA TYR A 438 1.45 17.32 7.34
C TYR A 438 2.39 17.03 8.51
N THR A 439 2.72 18.08 9.27
CA THR A 439 3.70 18.02 10.38
C THR A 439 3.17 17.35 11.65
N PHE A 440 1.84 17.21 11.76
CA PHE A 440 1.16 16.70 12.95
C PHE A 440 1.53 17.44 14.25
N GLY A 441 1.85 18.74 14.14
CA GLY A 441 2.21 19.59 15.28
C GLY A 441 3.56 19.27 15.91
N LEU A 442 4.43 18.53 15.22
CA LEU A 442 5.74 18.11 15.75
C LEU A 442 6.65 19.33 16.00
N GLU A 443 7.12 19.48 17.24
CA GLU A 443 7.90 20.64 17.70
C GLU A 443 9.15 20.91 16.83
N ALA A 444 9.84 19.85 16.40
CA ALA A 444 11.02 19.93 15.55
C ALA A 444 10.76 20.62 14.19
N LEU A 445 9.50 20.67 13.74
CA LEU A 445 9.09 21.22 12.44
C LEU A 445 8.36 22.57 12.55
N LEU A 446 8.31 23.19 13.73
CA LEU A 446 7.59 24.46 13.92
C LEU A 446 8.07 25.59 13.01
N ASN A 447 9.35 25.61 12.67
CA ASN A 447 9.94 26.65 11.81
C ASN A 447 10.03 26.22 10.33
N LEU A 448 9.35 25.14 9.93
CA LEU A 448 9.46 24.59 8.57
C LEU A 448 9.07 25.63 7.51
N ASP A 449 8.01 26.41 7.72
CA ASP A 449 7.57 27.44 6.77
C ASP A 449 8.62 28.55 6.58
N GLU A 450 9.24 29.00 7.66
CA GLU A 450 10.31 30.01 7.62
C GLU A 450 11.53 29.47 6.85
N VAL A 451 11.94 28.23 7.14
CA VAL A 451 13.07 27.59 6.48
C VAL A 451 12.76 27.32 5.00
N ALA A 452 11.55 26.89 4.68
CA ALA A 452 11.12 26.68 3.31
C ALA A 452 11.17 27.98 2.50
N HIS A 453 10.66 29.08 3.07
CA HIS A 453 10.77 30.39 2.44
C HIS A 453 12.24 30.78 2.22
N TRP A 454 13.08 30.61 3.24
CA TRP A 454 14.50 30.92 3.14
C TRP A 454 15.22 30.10 2.05
N ILE A 455 15.00 28.79 1.98
CA ILE A 455 15.55 27.91 0.93
C ILE A 455 15.15 28.44 -0.46
N LEU A 456 13.88 28.78 -0.65
CA LEU A 456 13.38 29.32 -1.92
C LEU A 456 14.05 30.66 -2.28
N THR A 457 14.35 31.52 -1.31
CA THR A 457 15.08 32.78 -1.58
C THR A 457 16.52 32.56 -2.05
N GLN A 458 17.16 31.44 -1.70
CA GLN A 458 18.52 31.12 -2.15
C GLN A 458 18.57 30.76 -3.64
N ARG A 459 17.44 30.35 -4.23
CA ARG A 459 17.36 29.82 -5.61
C ARG A 459 18.27 28.62 -5.85
N TRP A 460 18.41 27.79 -4.82
CA TRP A 460 19.20 26.56 -4.89
C TRP A 460 18.60 25.53 -5.84
N THR A 461 19.48 24.81 -6.52
CA THR A 461 19.11 23.58 -7.22
C THR A 461 18.89 22.44 -6.23
N ILE A 462 18.35 21.32 -6.71
CA ILE A 462 18.23 20.08 -5.92
C ILE A 462 19.62 19.66 -5.40
N GLY A 463 20.66 19.78 -6.23
CA GLY A 463 22.04 19.45 -5.86
C GLY A 463 22.60 20.34 -4.76
N ASP A 464 22.30 21.63 -4.77
CA ASP A 464 22.78 22.58 -3.75
C ASP A 464 22.17 22.26 -2.38
N LEU A 465 20.84 22.05 -2.32
CA LEU A 465 20.17 21.68 -1.07
C LEU A 465 20.61 20.28 -0.58
N TRP A 466 20.87 19.34 -1.48
CA TRP A 466 21.47 18.05 -1.13
C TRP A 466 22.87 18.21 -0.52
N ASN A 467 23.71 19.08 -1.08
CA ASN A 467 25.05 19.36 -0.53
C ASN A 467 24.97 19.93 0.89
N MET A 468 24.01 20.83 1.16
CA MET A 468 23.76 21.34 2.50
C MET A 468 23.32 20.24 3.48
N LEU A 469 22.47 19.32 3.03
CA LEU A 469 22.06 18.17 3.84
C LEU A 469 23.23 17.23 4.14
N ILE A 470 24.11 16.97 3.16
CA ILE A 470 25.31 16.16 3.34
C ILE A 470 26.30 16.83 4.30
N GLU A 471 26.53 18.13 4.17
CA GLU A 471 27.42 18.87 5.07
C GLU A 471 26.91 18.80 6.51
N TYR A 472 25.64 19.11 6.73
CA TYR A 472 25.00 19.00 8.05
C TYR A 472 25.17 17.59 8.62
N SER A 473 24.80 16.58 7.83
CA SER A 473 24.76 15.20 8.29
C SER A 473 26.17 14.68 8.61
N THR A 474 27.18 15.11 7.86
CA THR A 474 28.59 14.85 8.17
C THR A 474 28.97 15.45 9.52
N LYS A 475 28.67 16.74 9.76
CA LYS A 475 28.94 17.41 11.04
C LYS A 475 28.20 16.75 12.20
N ARG A 476 26.92 16.40 12.00
CA ARG A 476 26.07 15.73 12.98
C ARG A 476 26.62 14.35 13.36
N SER A 477 27.04 13.55 12.37
CA SER A 477 27.60 12.22 12.59
C SER A 477 28.93 12.23 13.37
N LYS A 478 29.72 13.31 13.23
CA LYS A 478 30.96 13.52 13.97
C LYS A 478 30.77 14.18 15.35
N GLY A 479 29.54 14.56 15.70
CA GLY A 479 29.23 15.30 16.93
C GLY A 479 29.68 16.76 16.92
N GLU A 480 30.00 17.32 15.74
CA GLU A 480 30.42 18.73 15.58
C GLU A 480 29.24 19.71 15.69
N THR A 481 28.01 19.22 15.53
CA THR A 481 26.77 19.98 15.78
C THR A 481 25.74 19.13 16.50
N ASN A 482 25.12 19.71 17.52
CA ASN A 482 23.97 19.13 18.22
C ASN A 482 22.65 19.88 17.91
N VAL A 483 22.69 20.87 17.01
CA VAL A 483 21.51 21.61 16.56
C VAL A 483 20.78 20.84 15.45
N GLY A 484 19.45 20.95 15.38
CA GLY A 484 18.63 20.41 14.27
C GLY A 484 18.97 21.04 12.92
N PHE A 485 18.72 20.32 11.83
CA PHE A 485 19.01 20.77 10.46
C PHE A 485 18.35 22.11 10.12
N LEU A 486 17.05 22.26 10.39
CA LEU A 486 16.27 23.45 10.05
C LEU A 486 16.87 24.71 10.67
N ARG A 487 17.27 24.62 11.94
CA ARG A 487 17.95 25.72 12.65
C ARG A 487 19.40 25.89 12.22
N TRP A 488 20.12 24.80 11.91
CA TRP A 488 21.51 24.86 11.45
C TRP A 488 21.64 25.52 10.07
N LEU A 489 20.61 25.38 9.24
CA LEU A 489 20.57 25.90 7.88
C LEU A 489 20.40 27.43 7.86
N LEU A 490 19.61 27.98 8.78
CA LEU A 490 19.38 29.42 8.87
C LEU A 490 20.67 30.19 9.24
N PRO A 491 20.87 31.41 8.71
CA PRO A 491 21.99 32.26 9.11
C PRO A 491 21.96 32.53 10.62
N SER A 492 23.12 32.40 11.27
CA SER A 492 23.26 32.73 12.69
C SER A 492 22.91 34.21 12.93
N ILE A 493 21.77 34.49 13.55
CA ILE A 493 21.37 35.87 13.92
C ILE A 493 22.39 36.52 14.91
N TYR A 494 23.27 35.73 15.53
CA TYR A 494 24.24 36.18 16.54
C TYR A 494 25.68 36.43 16.06
N SER A 495 25.96 36.45 14.75
CA SER A 495 27.29 36.87 14.24
C SER A 495 27.40 38.39 13.98
N GLN A 496 26.57 39.22 14.62
CA GLN A 496 26.83 40.66 14.72
C GLN A 496 27.81 40.93 15.87
N GLY A 497 29.10 40.91 15.57
CA GLY A 497 30.12 41.28 16.56
C GLY A 497 31.55 41.37 16.05
N THR A 498 31.89 40.78 14.91
CA THR A 498 33.15 41.05 14.22
C THR A 498 32.92 41.01 12.72
N GLY A 499 33.24 42.11 12.04
CA GLY A 499 33.03 42.26 10.61
C GLY A 499 33.82 41.21 9.84
N MET A 500 33.11 40.22 9.32
CA MET A 500 33.51 39.41 8.17
C MET A 500 32.27 39.20 7.33
N ASP A 501 32.45 39.37 6.02
CA ASP A 501 31.41 39.38 4.98
C ASP A 501 30.30 38.35 5.22
N LEU A 502 29.06 38.82 5.06
CA LEU A 502 27.89 38.01 4.72
C LEU A 502 28.09 37.45 3.30
N ALA A 503 29.09 36.59 3.13
CA ALA A 503 29.17 35.74 1.96
C ALA A 503 27.99 34.78 2.04
N LYS A 504 27.15 34.79 1.00
CA LYS A 504 26.22 33.70 0.73
C LYS A 504 26.97 32.39 0.97
N ARG A 505 26.50 31.55 1.88
CA ARG A 505 26.97 30.16 1.90
C ARG A 505 26.66 29.61 0.50
N PRO A 506 27.66 28.98 -0.17
CA PRO A 506 27.59 28.66 -1.59
C PRO A 506 26.29 27.94 -1.96
#